data_AF-A0A5Q2RQS9-F1
#
_entry.id   AF-A0A5Q2RQS9-F1
#
_cell.length_a   1.000
_cell.length_b   1.000
_cell.length_c   1.000
_cell.angle_alpha   90.00
_cell.angle_beta   90.00
_cell.angle_gamma   90.00
#
_symmetry.space_group_name_H-M   'P 1'
#
loop_
_entity.id
_entity.type
_entity.pdbx_description
1 polymer ?
#
loop_
_entity_poly.entity_id
_entity_poly.type
_entity_poly.pdbx_seq_one_letter_code
_entity_poly.pdbx_strand_id
1 'polypeptide(L)'
;MADQLHRAADARGGSSGSTVATLSELRLTWLLIVAGAVGLVAAFTLLIETIALLEDPSYVPSCSINPILSCGSIMRTDQAEVFGFPNPIIGVAGFMGVVVVGMAMAAGASFRRWFWLGLQAGVTFGVVFVHWLIFQSLYRIDALCPYCMVVWAVMIPLFWYTTLHNADQRIVPVPARVRMLVRTYHGVVLTGWYLIIAGLVAQRFWDYWSSLLST
;
A
#
# COMPACT_ATOMS: atom_id res chain seq x y z
N MET A 1 57.62 -10.45 24.56
CA MET A 1 57.35 -9.66 23.33
C MET A 1 56.55 -10.45 22.28
N ALA A 2 56.84 -11.74 22.06
CA ALA A 2 56.04 -12.61 21.17
C ALA A 2 54.58 -12.84 21.63
N ASP A 3 54.35 -12.91 22.95
CA ASP A 3 53.00 -13.12 23.53
C ASP A 3 52.03 -11.94 23.29
N GLN A 4 52.55 -10.72 23.07
CA GLN A 4 51.72 -9.56 22.76
C GLN A 4 51.34 -9.47 21.27
N LEU A 5 52.14 -10.07 20.38
CA LEU A 5 51.82 -10.14 18.95
C LEU A 5 50.70 -11.16 18.67
N HIS A 6 50.62 -12.26 19.42
CA HIS A 6 49.51 -13.21 19.31
C HIS A 6 48.18 -12.61 19.80
N ARG A 7 48.15 -11.88 20.92
CA ARG A 7 46.93 -11.19 21.38
C ARG A 7 46.44 -10.08 20.42
N ALA A 8 47.34 -9.45 19.66
CA ALA A 8 46.96 -8.44 18.68
C ALA A 8 46.38 -9.03 17.38
N ALA A 9 46.67 -10.30 17.07
CA ALA A 9 46.09 -11.01 15.95
C ALA A 9 44.64 -11.47 16.25
N ASP A 10 44.37 -11.92 17.49
CA ASP A 10 43.03 -12.34 17.91
C ASP A 10 42.02 -11.18 17.97
N ALA A 11 42.48 -9.94 18.19
CA ALA A 11 41.63 -8.75 18.20
C ALA A 11 41.10 -8.34 16.81
N ARG A 12 41.63 -8.92 15.71
CA ARG A 12 41.16 -8.64 14.33
C ARG A 12 40.15 -9.67 13.82
N GLY A 13 39.79 -10.67 14.62
CA GLY A 13 38.79 -11.71 14.28
C GLY A 13 37.35 -11.39 14.69
N GLY A 14 37.07 -10.17 15.16
CA GLY A 14 35.76 -9.75 15.65
C GLY A 14 34.76 -9.43 14.54
N SER A 15 34.01 -10.45 14.12
CA SER A 15 32.72 -10.39 13.43
C SER A 15 32.63 -9.44 12.23
N SER A 16 32.87 -9.99 11.03
CA SER A 16 32.07 -9.63 9.85
C SER A 16 30.60 -9.85 10.20
N GLY A 17 29.99 -8.84 10.80
CA GLY A 17 28.57 -8.79 11.14
C GLY A 17 27.77 -8.77 9.84
N SER A 18 27.49 -9.94 9.28
CA SER A 18 26.28 -10.12 8.52
C SER A 18 25.14 -9.76 9.46
N THR A 19 24.65 -8.53 9.37
CA THR A 19 23.42 -8.09 10.02
C THR A 19 22.32 -9.02 9.52
N VAL A 20 22.05 -10.09 10.26
CA VAL A 20 20.95 -11.00 9.95
C VAL A 20 19.69 -10.17 10.10
N ALA A 21 19.15 -9.70 8.98
CA ALA A 21 17.92 -8.94 8.94
C ALA A 21 16.84 -9.73 9.69
N THR A 22 16.11 -9.06 10.57
CA THR A 22 15.07 -9.73 11.34
C THR A 22 13.97 -10.23 10.40
N LEU A 23 13.29 -11.33 10.74
CA LEU A 23 12.16 -11.84 9.93
C LEU A 23 11.09 -10.76 9.67
N SER A 24 10.88 -9.85 10.63
CA SER A 24 9.99 -8.70 10.48
C SER A 24 10.47 -7.68 9.45
N GLU A 25 11.77 -7.40 9.39
CA GLU A 25 12.35 -6.49 8.39
C GLU A 25 12.26 -7.09 6.99
N LEU A 26 12.57 -8.37 6.84
CA LEU A 26 12.45 -9.08 5.56
C LEU A 26 11.00 -9.06 5.04
N ARG A 27 10.02 -9.30 5.93
CA ARG A 27 8.59 -9.24 5.58
C ARG A 27 8.18 -7.83 5.14
N LEU A 28 8.63 -6.79 5.85
CA LEU A 28 8.33 -5.41 5.46
C LEU A 28 8.99 -5.06 4.12
N THR A 29 10.25 -5.41 3.91
CA THR A 29 10.96 -5.19 2.64
C THR A 29 10.19 -5.80 1.48
N TRP A 30 9.82 -7.08 1.58
CA TRP A 30 9.05 -7.75 0.53
C TRP A 30 7.65 -7.17 0.36
N LEU A 31 7.00 -6.75 1.45
CA LEU A 31 5.72 -6.07 1.35
C LEU A 31 5.84 -4.76 0.57
N LEU A 32 6.82 -3.90 0.89
CA LEU A 32 7.03 -2.64 0.17
C LEU A 32 7.30 -2.88 -1.32
N ILE A 33 8.11 -3.88 -1.66
CA ILE A 33 8.42 -4.23 -3.06
C ILE A 33 7.18 -4.75 -3.77
N VAL A 34 6.53 -5.80 -3.24
CA VAL A 34 5.45 -6.50 -3.95
C VAL A 34 4.18 -5.67 -3.96
N ALA A 35 3.74 -5.14 -2.82
CA ALA A 35 2.54 -4.31 -2.76
C ALA A 35 2.75 -2.99 -3.50
N GLY A 36 3.96 -2.41 -3.42
CA GLY A 36 4.34 -1.25 -4.21
C GLY A 36 4.30 -1.53 -5.71
N ALA A 37 4.86 -2.66 -6.17
CA ALA A 37 4.89 -3.01 -7.59
C ALA A 37 3.48 -3.30 -8.13
N VAL A 38 2.66 -4.03 -7.38
CA VAL A 38 1.26 -4.29 -7.74
C VAL A 38 0.46 -2.99 -7.81
N GLY A 39 0.62 -2.10 -6.83
CA GLY A 39 0.00 -0.78 -6.84
C GLY A 39 0.48 0.10 -8.00
N LEU A 40 1.77 0.05 -8.31
CA LEU A 40 2.37 0.78 -9.43
C LEU A 40 1.80 0.29 -10.76
N VAL A 41 1.72 -1.02 -10.98
CA VAL A 41 1.12 -1.58 -12.21
C VAL A 41 -0.33 -1.15 -12.32
N ALA A 42 -1.14 -1.31 -11.26
CA ALA A 42 -2.55 -0.91 -11.28
C ALA A 42 -2.73 0.60 -11.56
N ALA A 43 -1.95 1.46 -10.90
CA ALA A 43 -2.01 2.91 -11.10
C ALA A 43 -1.52 3.32 -12.49
N PHE A 44 -0.48 2.67 -13.02
CA PHE A 44 0.04 2.94 -14.35
C PHE A 44 -0.93 2.51 -15.44
N THR A 45 -1.55 1.32 -15.30
CA THR A 45 -2.62 0.90 -16.21
C THR A 45 -3.79 1.87 -16.15
N LEU A 46 -4.24 2.29 -14.96
CA LEU A 46 -5.29 3.31 -14.84
C LEU A 46 -4.91 4.63 -15.52
N LEU A 47 -3.65 5.04 -15.44
CA LEU A 47 -3.18 6.24 -16.13
C LEU A 47 -3.28 6.09 -17.66
N ILE A 48 -2.87 4.94 -18.22
CA ILE A 48 -3.00 4.67 -19.65
C ILE A 48 -4.47 4.67 -20.08
N GLU A 49 -5.34 4.00 -19.33
CA GLU A 49 -6.78 3.96 -19.58
C GLU A 49 -7.38 5.37 -19.54
N THR A 50 -6.86 6.24 -18.67
CA THR A 50 -7.31 7.64 -18.56
C THR A 50 -6.91 8.44 -19.79
N ILE A 51 -5.66 8.27 -20.24
CA ILE A 51 -5.17 8.94 -21.45
C ILE A 51 -5.98 8.49 -22.68
N ALA A 52 -6.21 7.18 -22.83
CA ALA A 52 -7.00 6.64 -23.95
C ALA A 52 -8.44 7.19 -23.96
N LEU A 53 -9.07 7.32 -22.78
CA LEU A 53 -10.40 7.90 -22.66
C LEU A 53 -10.45 9.41 -22.96
N LEU A 54 -9.37 10.14 -22.66
CA LEU A 54 -9.25 11.56 -22.98
C LEU A 54 -9.03 11.79 -24.49
N GLU A 55 -8.33 10.86 -25.16
CA GLU A 55 -8.12 10.90 -26.62
C GLU A 55 -9.38 10.51 -27.40
N ASP A 56 -10.09 9.48 -26.95
CA ASP A 56 -11.33 9.00 -27.55
C ASP A 56 -12.42 8.81 -26.47
N PRO A 57 -13.41 9.73 -26.38
CA PRO A 57 -14.52 9.61 -25.45
C PRO A 57 -15.43 8.38 -25.67
N SER A 58 -15.28 7.67 -26.79
CA SER A 58 -15.98 6.41 -27.07
C SER A 58 -15.20 5.17 -26.60
N TYR A 59 -13.96 5.34 -26.14
CA TYR A 59 -13.14 4.28 -25.58
C TYR A 59 -13.80 3.63 -24.36
N VAL A 60 -13.79 2.29 -24.34
CA VAL A 60 -14.29 1.48 -23.22
C VAL A 60 -13.10 0.94 -22.46
N PRO A 61 -12.85 1.39 -21.21
CA PRO A 61 -11.71 0.92 -20.45
C PRO A 61 -11.74 -0.59 -20.21
N SER A 62 -10.57 -1.23 -20.18
CA SER A 62 -10.45 -2.70 -20.01
C SER A 62 -11.05 -3.21 -18.70
N CYS A 63 -11.12 -2.35 -17.68
CA CYS A 63 -11.70 -2.64 -16.39
C CYS A 63 -13.20 -2.30 -16.28
N SER A 64 -13.84 -1.94 -17.40
CA SER A 64 -15.30 -1.78 -17.52
C SER A 64 -15.93 -3.10 -17.99
N ILE A 65 -16.28 -3.96 -17.04
CA ILE A 65 -16.72 -5.34 -17.29
C ILE A 65 -18.25 -5.44 -17.31
N ASN A 66 -18.90 -4.69 -16.41
CA ASN A 66 -20.35 -4.69 -16.26
C ASN A 66 -20.81 -3.32 -15.71
N PRO A 67 -22.12 -3.05 -15.61
CA PRO A 67 -22.62 -1.74 -15.18
C PRO A 67 -22.11 -1.27 -13.81
N ILE A 68 -21.75 -2.19 -12.91
CA ILE A 68 -21.23 -1.88 -11.56
C ILE A 68 -19.71 -1.83 -11.56
N LEU A 69 -19.04 -2.75 -12.25
CA LEU A 69 -17.60 -2.77 -12.47
C LEU A 69 -17.29 -1.90 -13.69
N SER A 70 -17.48 -0.58 -13.59
CA SER A 70 -17.36 0.38 -14.68
C SER A 70 -16.38 1.50 -14.36
N CYS A 71 -15.13 1.33 -14.81
CA CYS A 71 -14.10 2.37 -14.70
C CYS A 71 -14.46 3.64 -15.46
N GLY A 72 -15.09 3.52 -16.64
CA GLY A 72 -15.44 4.67 -17.47
C GLY A 72 -16.38 5.65 -16.77
N SER A 73 -17.30 5.17 -15.93
CA SER A 73 -18.19 6.03 -15.14
C SER A 73 -17.44 6.80 -14.04
N ILE A 74 -16.43 6.17 -13.41
CA ILE A 74 -15.60 6.77 -12.37
C ILE A 74 -14.66 7.81 -12.96
N MET A 75 -14.05 7.50 -14.10
CA MET A 75 -13.00 8.33 -14.72
C MET A 75 -13.53 9.63 -15.34
N ARG A 76 -14.84 9.74 -15.56
CA ARG A 76 -15.50 10.96 -16.05
C ARG A 76 -16.01 11.88 -14.95
N THR A 77 -15.73 11.55 -13.69
CA THR A 77 -16.19 12.32 -12.53
C THR A 77 -15.13 13.32 -12.08
N ASP A 78 -15.53 14.45 -11.51
CA ASP A 78 -14.60 15.44 -10.96
C ASP A 78 -13.68 14.84 -9.88
N GLN A 79 -14.15 13.79 -9.21
CA GLN A 79 -13.39 13.05 -8.20
C GLN A 79 -12.20 12.29 -8.79
N ALA A 80 -12.17 12.04 -10.11
CA ALA A 80 -11.05 11.42 -10.80
C ALA A 80 -9.82 12.35 -10.90
N GLU A 81 -10.02 13.65 -10.68
CA GLU A 81 -8.97 14.67 -10.67
C GLU A 81 -8.95 15.42 -9.34
N VAL A 82 -7.94 15.14 -8.52
CA VAL A 82 -7.73 15.87 -7.26
C VAL A 82 -6.43 16.67 -7.38
N PHE A 83 -6.45 17.91 -6.92
CA PHE A 83 -5.35 18.89 -7.09
C PHE A 83 -5.08 19.32 -8.54
N GLY A 84 -6.06 19.16 -9.44
CA GLY A 84 -5.97 19.62 -10.83
C GLY A 84 -5.23 18.68 -11.77
N PHE A 85 -5.03 17.41 -11.37
CA PHE A 85 -4.47 16.39 -12.23
C PHE A 85 -5.08 15.00 -11.93
N PRO A 86 -5.03 14.07 -12.90
CA PRO A 86 -5.59 12.73 -12.71
C PRO A 86 -4.98 12.00 -11.52
N ASN A 87 -5.84 11.44 -10.65
CA ASN A 87 -5.44 10.67 -9.48
C ASN A 87 -4.45 9.53 -9.76
N PRO A 88 -4.51 8.81 -10.90
CA PRO A 88 -3.53 7.76 -11.22
C PRO A 88 -2.08 8.26 -11.21
N ILE A 89 -1.82 9.54 -11.49
CA ILE A 89 -0.48 10.13 -11.43
C ILE A 89 0.05 10.13 -9.98
N ILE A 90 -0.80 10.47 -9.00
CA ILE A 90 -0.46 10.39 -7.57
C ILE A 90 -0.08 8.94 -7.22
N GLY A 91 -0.88 7.99 -7.71
CA GLY A 91 -0.65 6.56 -7.51
C GLY A 91 0.70 6.12 -8.07
N VAL A 92 1.00 6.45 -9.33
CA VAL A 92 2.28 6.10 -9.98
C VAL A 92 3.47 6.66 -9.19
N ALA A 93 3.44 7.94 -8.83
CA ALA A 93 4.53 8.56 -8.07
C ALA A 93 4.69 7.94 -6.68
N GLY A 94 3.59 7.76 -5.95
CA GLY A 94 3.60 7.21 -4.59
C GLY A 94 4.07 5.76 -4.55
N PHE A 95 3.51 4.90 -5.40
CA PHE A 95 3.88 3.48 -5.44
C PHE A 95 5.29 3.26 -5.97
N MET A 96 5.74 4.05 -6.95
CA MET A 96 7.14 4.03 -7.38
C MET A 96 8.08 4.36 -6.22
N GLY A 97 7.76 5.41 -5.44
CA GLY A 97 8.52 5.75 -4.24
C GLY A 97 8.60 4.58 -3.25
N VAL A 98 7.46 3.93 -2.96
CA VAL A 98 7.40 2.75 -2.07
C VAL A 98 8.27 1.59 -2.58
N VAL A 99 8.23 1.28 -3.88
CA VAL A 99 9.08 0.25 -4.49
C VAL A 99 10.55 0.59 -4.32
N VAL A 100 10.94 1.84 -4.59
CA VAL A 100 12.32 2.30 -4.44
C VAL A 100 12.80 2.14 -2.99
N VAL A 101 11.97 2.47 -2.01
CA VAL A 101 12.29 2.24 -0.59
C VAL A 101 12.49 0.75 -0.31
N GLY A 102 11.57 -0.10 -0.76
CA GLY A 102 11.68 -1.55 -0.59
C GLY A 102 12.96 -2.12 -1.22
N MET A 103 13.29 -1.71 -2.44
CA MET A 103 14.51 -2.13 -3.13
C MET A 103 15.78 -1.64 -2.42
N ALA A 104 15.77 -0.40 -1.91
CA ALA A 104 16.88 0.11 -1.12
C ALA A 104 17.07 -0.68 0.20
N MET A 105 15.99 -1.06 0.89
CA MET A 105 16.07 -1.96 2.04
C MET A 105 16.64 -3.33 1.65
N ALA A 106 16.23 -3.89 0.51
CA ALA A 106 16.75 -5.16 0.01
C ALA A 106 18.26 -5.08 -0.32
N ALA A 107 18.74 -3.92 -0.74
CA ALA A 107 20.16 -3.64 -0.94
C ALA A 107 20.95 -3.41 0.37
N GLY A 108 20.29 -3.46 1.53
CA GLY A 108 20.90 -3.28 2.85
C GLY A 108 20.95 -1.81 3.33
N ALA A 109 20.21 -0.90 2.69
CA ALA A 109 20.12 0.48 3.16
C ALA A 109 19.43 0.56 4.52
N SER A 110 19.98 1.39 5.41
CA SER A 110 19.34 1.77 6.67
C SER A 110 18.89 3.23 6.61
N PHE A 111 17.66 3.49 7.05
CA PHE A 111 17.07 4.83 6.98
C PHE A 111 17.02 5.51 8.34
N ARG A 112 17.21 6.83 8.33
CA ARG A 112 17.09 7.67 9.52
C ARG A 112 15.62 7.83 9.91
N ARG A 113 15.36 8.18 11.18
CA ARG A 113 14.02 8.37 11.75
C ARG A 113 13.12 9.31 10.93
N TRP A 114 13.64 10.42 10.42
CA TRP A 114 12.88 11.39 9.64
C TRP A 114 12.33 10.79 8.33
N PHE A 115 13.09 9.87 7.71
CA PHE A 115 12.72 9.23 6.46
C PHE A 115 11.52 8.30 6.68
N TRP A 116 11.55 7.52 7.77
CA TRP A 116 10.43 6.68 8.18
C TRP A 116 9.17 7.48 8.52
N LEU A 117 9.33 8.68 9.10
CA LEU A 117 8.20 9.60 9.33
C LEU A 117 7.66 10.16 8.01
N GLY A 118 8.52 10.47 7.04
CA GLY A 118 8.10 10.88 5.69
C GLY A 118 7.34 9.77 4.97
N LEU A 119 7.86 8.54 5.00
CA LEU A 119 7.17 7.37 4.46
C LEU A 119 5.82 7.16 5.14
N GLN A 120 5.78 7.25 6.47
CA GLN A 120 4.54 7.16 7.25
C GLN A 120 3.53 8.22 6.80
N ALA A 121 3.95 9.48 6.66
CA ALA A 121 3.09 10.56 6.21
C ALA A 121 2.51 10.26 4.81
N GLY A 122 3.34 9.78 3.88
CA GLY A 122 2.93 9.38 2.54
C GLY A 122 1.90 8.23 2.55
N VAL A 123 2.18 7.14 3.27
CA VAL A 123 1.23 6.01 3.34
C VAL A 123 -0.04 6.35 4.14
N THR A 124 0.04 7.28 5.09
CA THR A 124 -1.14 7.78 5.82
C THR A 124 -2.02 8.62 4.91
N PHE A 125 -1.41 9.52 4.12
CA PHE A 125 -2.14 10.25 3.09
C PHE A 125 -2.79 9.28 2.08
N GLY A 126 -2.03 8.30 1.59
CA GLY A 126 -2.52 7.30 0.64
C GLY A 126 -3.71 6.50 1.16
N VAL A 127 -3.65 6.00 2.41
CA VAL A 127 -4.77 5.22 2.97
C VAL A 127 -6.01 6.09 3.19
N VAL A 128 -5.85 7.34 3.66
CA VAL A 128 -6.97 8.27 3.83
C VAL A 128 -7.60 8.59 2.47
N PHE A 129 -6.77 8.86 1.47
CA PHE A 129 -7.22 9.16 0.11
C PHE A 129 -7.98 7.98 -0.50
N VAL A 130 -7.47 6.76 -0.33
CA VAL A 130 -8.16 5.53 -0.74
C VAL A 130 -9.53 5.39 -0.08
N HIS A 131 -9.66 5.65 1.23
CA HIS A 131 -10.95 5.54 1.92
C HIS A 131 -11.95 6.60 1.46
N TRP A 132 -11.46 7.80 1.16
CA TRP A 132 -12.28 8.83 0.55
C TRP A 132 -12.77 8.38 -0.83
N LEU A 133 -11.90 7.81 -1.68
CA LEU A 133 -12.29 7.25 -2.98
C LEU A 133 -13.28 6.09 -2.87
N ILE A 134 -13.10 5.18 -1.90
CA ILE A 134 -14.08 4.11 -1.60
C ILE A 134 -15.45 4.72 -1.32
N PHE A 135 -15.51 5.76 -0.49
CA PHE A 135 -16.76 6.45 -0.18
C PHE A 135 -17.39 7.09 -1.42
N GLN A 136 -16.60 7.76 -2.28
CA GLN A 136 -17.12 8.33 -3.53
C GLN A 136 -17.66 7.23 -4.47
N SER A 137 -16.91 6.13 -4.66
CA SER A 137 -17.33 5.00 -5.49
C SER A 137 -18.64 4.37 -5.01
N LEU A 138 -18.80 4.16 -3.70
CA LEU A 138 -19.95 3.47 -3.13
C LEU A 138 -21.20 4.34 -2.97
N TYR A 139 -21.05 5.63 -2.66
CA TYR A 139 -22.18 6.46 -2.22
C TYR A 139 -22.45 7.68 -3.09
N ARG A 140 -21.61 7.92 -4.12
CA ARG A 140 -21.79 9.04 -5.07
C ARG A 140 -21.85 8.59 -6.51
N ILE A 141 -20.99 7.64 -6.91
CA ILE A 141 -20.86 7.18 -8.29
C ILE A 141 -21.66 5.90 -8.53
N ASP A 142 -21.81 5.06 -7.49
CA ASP A 142 -22.46 3.75 -7.56
C ASP A 142 -21.79 2.80 -8.56
N ALA A 143 -20.45 2.89 -8.64
CA ALA A 143 -19.61 2.04 -9.47
C ALA A 143 -18.27 1.73 -8.81
N LEU A 144 -17.70 0.60 -9.18
CA LEU A 144 -16.42 0.06 -8.72
C LEU A 144 -15.46 -0.11 -9.89
N CYS A 145 -14.18 0.12 -9.63
CA CYS A 145 -13.11 -0.11 -10.60
C CYS A 145 -12.19 -1.23 -10.08
N PRO A 146 -12.00 -2.34 -10.82
CA PRO A 146 -11.07 -3.39 -10.46
C PRO A 146 -9.65 -2.92 -10.13
N TYR A 147 -9.08 -2.01 -10.92
CA TYR A 147 -7.74 -1.48 -10.64
C TYR A 147 -7.70 -0.60 -9.37
N CYS A 148 -8.74 0.19 -9.11
CA CYS A 148 -8.86 0.96 -7.87
C CYS A 148 -8.95 0.01 -6.66
N MET A 149 -9.73 -1.07 -6.75
CA MET A 149 -9.80 -2.08 -5.68
C MET A 149 -8.44 -2.74 -5.40
N VAL A 150 -7.63 -2.97 -6.44
CA VAL A 150 -6.24 -3.42 -6.27
C VAL A 150 -5.42 -2.39 -5.49
N VAL A 151 -5.50 -1.11 -5.87
CA VAL A 151 -4.85 0.00 -5.15
C VAL A 151 -5.30 0.04 -3.68
N TRP A 152 -6.59 -0.16 -3.39
CA TRP A 152 -7.11 -0.22 -2.04
C TRP A 152 -6.49 -1.37 -1.24
N ALA A 153 -6.44 -2.55 -1.87
CA ALA A 153 -5.89 -3.77 -1.28
C ALA A 153 -4.39 -3.70 -0.98
N VAL A 154 -3.61 -2.94 -1.76
CA VAL A 154 -2.17 -2.81 -1.47
C VAL A 154 -1.85 -1.65 -0.54
N MET A 155 -2.63 -0.56 -0.58
CA MET A 155 -2.37 0.64 0.23
C MET A 155 -2.60 0.40 1.73
N ILE A 156 -3.65 -0.37 2.09
CA ILE A 156 -3.97 -0.69 3.49
C ILE A 156 -2.82 -1.43 4.20
N PRO A 157 -2.27 -2.55 3.68
CA PRO A 157 -1.19 -3.25 4.34
C PRO A 157 0.11 -2.45 4.32
N LEU A 158 0.40 -1.67 3.27
CA LEU A 158 1.53 -0.73 3.26
C LEU A 158 1.45 0.23 4.45
N PHE A 159 0.32 0.91 4.63
CA PHE A 159 0.10 1.78 5.79
C PHE A 159 0.23 1.01 7.11
N TRP A 160 -0.45 -0.13 7.24
CA TRP A 160 -0.53 -0.87 8.48
C TRP A 160 0.85 -1.36 8.94
N TYR A 161 1.58 -2.07 8.08
CA TYR A 161 2.87 -2.65 8.46
C TYR A 161 3.99 -1.62 8.56
N THR A 162 3.94 -0.50 7.81
CA THR A 162 4.83 0.64 8.07
C THR A 162 4.56 1.28 9.44
N THR A 163 3.29 1.39 9.84
CA THR A 163 2.91 1.90 11.17
C THR A 163 3.41 0.98 12.28
N LEU A 164 3.27 -0.33 12.11
CA LEU A 164 3.79 -1.33 13.04
C LEU A 164 5.31 -1.24 13.19
N HIS A 165 6.03 -1.12 12.06
CA HIS A 165 7.47 -0.94 12.07
C HIS A 165 7.88 0.32 12.84
N ASN A 166 7.19 1.44 12.62
CA ASN A 166 7.46 2.69 13.32
C ASN A 166 7.16 2.63 14.82
N ALA A 167 6.11 1.92 15.22
CA ALA A 167 5.80 1.68 16.62
C ALA A 167 6.86 0.80 17.30
N ASP A 168 7.38 -0.19 16.57
CA ASP A 168 8.36 -1.16 17.04
C ASP A 168 9.76 -0.56 17.23
N GLN A 169 10.18 0.26 16.27
CA GLN A 169 11.42 1.02 16.32
C GLN A 169 11.35 2.22 17.27
N ARG A 170 10.22 2.42 17.99
CA ARG A 170 9.95 3.55 18.89
C ARG A 170 10.11 4.91 18.20
N ILE A 171 9.89 4.94 16.88
CA ILE A 171 9.86 6.16 16.08
C ILE A 171 8.65 7.01 16.49
N VAL A 172 7.55 6.37 16.87
CA VAL A 172 6.35 6.99 17.48
C VAL A 172 6.21 6.48 18.93
N PRO A 173 5.97 7.36 19.92
CA PRO A 173 5.80 6.94 21.31
C PRO A 173 4.46 6.21 21.49
N VAL A 174 4.51 4.88 21.55
CA VAL A 174 3.34 4.03 21.81
C VAL A 174 3.51 3.29 23.15
N PRO A 175 2.48 3.26 24.01
CA PRO A 175 2.51 2.51 25.26
C PRO A 175 2.85 1.04 25.03
N ALA A 176 3.66 0.45 25.93
CA ALA A 176 4.17 -0.92 25.75
C ALA A 176 3.06 -1.98 25.62
N ARG A 177 1.95 -1.80 26.34
CA ARG A 177 0.77 -2.69 26.28
C ARG A 177 0.08 -2.65 24.92
N VAL A 178 -0.08 -1.46 24.34
CA VAL A 178 -0.70 -1.27 23.03
C VAL A 178 0.18 -1.87 21.94
N ARG A 179 1.50 -1.64 21.99
CA ARG A 179 2.45 -2.23 21.04
C ARG A 179 2.43 -3.76 21.08
N MET A 180 2.35 -4.35 22.27
CA MET A 180 2.27 -5.82 22.42
C MET A 180 0.96 -6.38 21.85
N LEU A 181 -0.18 -5.78 22.19
CA LEU A 181 -1.48 -6.21 21.69
C LEU A 181 -1.56 -6.11 20.17
N VAL A 182 -1.14 -4.98 19.62
CA VAL A 182 -1.16 -4.72 18.18
C VAL A 182 -0.22 -5.68 17.43
N ARG A 183 0.93 -6.05 18.01
CA ARG A 183 1.83 -7.10 17.47
C ARG A 183 1.19 -8.49 17.50
N THR A 184 0.35 -8.82 18.46
CA THR A 184 -0.29 -10.14 18.51
C THR A 184 -1.46 -10.23 17.54
N TYR A 185 -2.23 -9.15 17.41
CA TYR A 185 -3.47 -9.13 16.62
C TYR A 185 -3.35 -8.39 15.29
N HIS A 186 -2.14 -8.13 14.79
CA HIS A 186 -1.94 -7.35 13.56
C HIS A 186 -2.69 -7.93 12.36
N GLY A 187 -2.79 -9.26 12.27
CA GLY A 187 -3.51 -9.94 11.20
C GLY A 187 -5.03 -9.79 11.34
N VAL A 188 -5.55 -9.89 12.57
CA VAL A 188 -6.98 -9.74 12.85
C VAL A 188 -7.47 -8.35 12.50
N VAL A 189 -6.69 -7.31 12.84
CA VAL A 189 -7.03 -5.92 12.47
C VAL A 189 -7.10 -5.78 10.96
N LEU A 190 -6.11 -6.29 10.24
CA LEU A 190 -6.06 -6.21 8.78
C LEU A 190 -7.22 -6.98 8.13
N THR A 191 -7.50 -8.20 8.59
CA THR A 191 -8.63 -9.01 8.10
C THR A 191 -9.96 -8.32 8.39
N GLY A 192 -10.17 -7.82 9.61
CA GLY A 192 -11.37 -7.08 9.98
C GLY A 192 -11.58 -5.84 9.09
N TRP A 193 -10.51 -5.13 8.77
CA TRP A 193 -10.55 -3.99 7.85
C TRP A 193 -11.07 -4.39 6.46
N TYR A 194 -10.52 -5.47 5.88
CA TYR A 194 -11.01 -5.98 4.60
C TYR A 194 -12.44 -6.47 4.66
N LEU A 195 -12.84 -7.16 5.73
CA LEU A 195 -14.21 -7.64 5.90
C LEU A 195 -15.21 -6.47 6.00
N ILE A 196 -14.82 -5.37 6.64
CA ILE A 196 -15.64 -4.16 6.69
C ILE A 196 -15.81 -3.58 5.27
N ILE A 197 -14.71 -3.39 4.53
CA ILE A 197 -14.78 -2.83 3.16
C ILE A 197 -15.59 -3.76 2.25
N ALA A 198 -15.34 -5.06 2.28
CA ALA A 198 -16.07 -6.05 1.50
C ALA A 198 -17.56 -6.09 1.89
N GLY A 199 -17.87 -5.99 3.18
CA GLY A 199 -19.25 -5.91 3.68
C GLY A 199 -19.97 -4.65 3.18
N LEU A 200 -19.32 -3.49 3.18
CA LEU A 200 -19.88 -2.25 2.64
C LEU A 200 -20.14 -2.36 1.12
N VAL A 201 -19.20 -2.95 0.38
CA VAL A 201 -19.35 -3.22 -1.06
C VAL A 201 -20.51 -4.18 -1.32
N ALA A 202 -20.58 -5.29 -0.58
CA ALA A 202 -21.64 -6.29 -0.73
C ALA A 202 -23.01 -5.72 -0.38
N GLN A 203 -23.11 -4.94 0.70
CA GLN A 203 -24.34 -4.28 1.12
C GLN A 203 -24.83 -3.27 0.08
N ARG A 204 -23.92 -2.46 -0.49
CA ARG A 204 -24.29 -1.41 -1.44
C ARG A 204 -24.83 -1.96 -2.76
N PHE A 205 -24.27 -3.07 -3.24
CA PHE A 205 -24.61 -3.69 -4.53
C PHE A 205 -25.43 -4.99 -4.38
N TRP A 206 -26.07 -5.20 -3.22
CA TRP A 206 -26.75 -6.45 -2.89
C TRP A 206 -27.80 -6.87 -3.92
N ASP A 207 -28.60 -5.92 -4.42
CA ASP A 207 -29.65 -6.19 -5.40
C ASP A 207 -29.08 -6.80 -6.69
N TYR A 208 -27.93 -6.30 -7.16
CA TYR A 208 -27.25 -6.88 -8.31
C TYR A 208 -26.71 -8.28 -8.05
N TRP A 209 -26.02 -8.50 -6.92
CA TRP A 209 -25.49 -9.83 -6.58
C TRP A 209 -26.61 -10.85 -6.42
N SER A 210 -27.72 -10.46 -5.80
CA SER A 210 -28.89 -11.33 -5.63
C SER A 210 -29.50 -11.71 -6.97
N SER A 211 -29.51 -10.79 -7.95
CA SER A 211 -30.01 -11.07 -9.29
C SER A 211 -29.17 -12.13 -10.02
N LEU A 212 -27.84 -12.06 -9.90
CA LEU A 212 -26.92 -13.07 -10.46
C LEU A 212 -27.06 -14.44 -9.80
N LEU A 213 -27.23 -14.48 -8.47
CA LEU A 213 -27.44 -15.73 -7.72
C LEU A 213 -28.82 -16.37 -7.95
N SER A 214 -29.79 -15.58 -8.41
CA SER A 214 -31.15 -16.04 -8.73
C SER A 214 -31.34 -16.54 -10.17
N THR A 215 -30.29 -16.45 -10.99
CA THR A 215 -30.21 -17.03 -12.35
C THR A 215 -29.44 -18.34 -12.34
#